data_AF-A0A959TM16-F1
#
_entry.id   AF-A0A959TM16-F1
#
_cell.length_a   1.000
_cell.length_b   1.000
_cell.length_c   1.000
_cell.angle_alpha   90.00
_cell.angle_beta   90.00
_cell.angle_gamma   90.00
#
_symmetry.space_group_name_H-M   'P 1'
#
loop_
_entity.id
_entity.type
_entity.pdbx_description
1 polymer ?
#
loop_
_entity_poly.entity_id
_entity_poly.type
_entity_poly.pdbx_seq_one_letter_code
_entity_poly.pdbx_strand_id
1 'polypeptide(L)'
;MDAYLVAVIILLLLAIGDLIVGVSNDAVNFLVSAVGSRVAPRRIILGIAAAGVFVGAVFSSGMMEVARKGIFDPSFFSFADIMVIFLAVMITDILLLDLYNSLGLPTSTTVSIIFELLGAAVVI
;
A
#
# COMPACT_ATOMS: atom_id res chain seq x y z
N MET A 1 -10.78 -22.11 -14.89
CA MET A 1 -9.85 -20.98 -14.71
C MET A 1 -8.62 -21.54 -14.02
N ASP A 2 -7.43 -21.28 -14.55
CA ASP A 2 -6.19 -21.71 -13.90
C ASP A 2 -6.07 -21.06 -12.53
N ALA A 3 -5.61 -21.81 -11.52
CA ALA A 3 -5.52 -21.34 -10.13
C ALA A 3 -4.75 -20.00 -10.02
N TYR A 4 -3.74 -19.81 -10.86
CA TYR A 4 -2.97 -18.58 -10.94
C TYR A 4 -3.76 -17.37 -11.47
N LEU A 5 -4.66 -17.58 -12.44
CA LEU A 5 -5.51 -16.51 -12.93
C LEU A 5 -6.47 -16.03 -11.84
N VAL A 6 -7.00 -16.98 -11.04
CA VAL A 6 -7.84 -16.64 -9.88
C VAL A 6 -7.04 -15.86 -8.84
N ALA A 7 -5.81 -16.28 -8.53
CA ALA A 7 -4.93 -15.56 -7.61
C ALA A 7 -4.64 -14.13 -8.06
N VAL A 8 -4.36 -13.91 -9.35
CA VAL A 8 -4.12 -12.57 -9.91
C VAL A 8 -5.35 -11.69 -9.82
N ILE A 9 -6.55 -12.22 -10.08
CA ILE A 9 -7.80 -11.45 -9.93
C ILE A 9 -8.00 -11.05 -8.46
N ILE A 10 -7.73 -11.96 -7.52
CA ILE A 10 -7.80 -11.67 -6.08
C ILE A 10 -6.80 -10.57 -5.72
N LEU A 11 -5.55 -10.67 -6.19
CA LEU A 11 -4.52 -9.65 -5.95
C LEU A 11 -4.93 -8.28 -6.48
N LEU A 12 -5.58 -8.20 -7.65
CA LEU A 12 -6.09 -6.95 -8.20
C LEU A 12 -7.18 -6.34 -7.30
N LEU A 13 -8.09 -7.17 -6.78
CA LEU A 13 -9.13 -6.70 -5.85
C LEU A 13 -8.53 -6.23 -4.52
N LEU A 14 -7.57 -6.97 -3.98
CA LEU A 14 -6.86 -6.60 -2.76
C LEU A 14 -6.07 -5.30 -2.96
N ALA A 15 -5.40 -5.12 -4.10
CA ALA A 15 -4.66 -3.89 -4.39
C ALA A 15 -5.54 -2.64 -4.40
N ILE A 16 -6.81 -2.76 -4.80
CA ILE A 16 -7.77 -1.65 -4.69
C ILE A 16 -8.08 -1.35 -3.21
N GLY A 17 -8.31 -2.39 -2.42
CA GLY A 17 -8.54 -2.24 -0.97
C GLY A 17 -7.34 -1.61 -0.26
N ASP A 18 -6.15 -2.10 -0.56
CA ASP A 18 -4.89 -1.59 -0.04
C ASP A 18 -4.68 -0.10 -0.36
N LEU A 19 -4.91 0.30 -1.62
CA LEU A 19 -4.87 1.71 -2.00
C LEU A 19 -5.85 2.57 -1.19
N ILE A 20 -7.05 2.07 -0.89
CA ILE A 20 -8.03 2.80 -0.08
C ILE A 20 -7.52 2.99 1.36
N VAL A 21 -7.03 1.92 1.99
CA VAL A 21 -6.60 1.94 3.39
C VAL A 21 -5.27 2.72 3.55
N GLY A 22 -4.32 2.50 2.65
CA GLY A 22 -3.02 3.20 2.62
C GLY A 22 -3.16 4.70 2.35
N VAL A 23 -3.94 5.10 1.33
CA VAL A 23 -4.19 6.53 1.07
C VAL A 23 -4.96 7.17 2.22
N SER A 24 -5.85 6.43 2.91
CA SER A 24 -6.56 6.96 4.08
C SER A 24 -5.61 7.22 5.27
N ASN A 25 -4.69 6.29 5.54
CA ASN A 25 -3.64 6.47 6.54
C ASN A 25 -2.78 7.70 6.22
N ASP A 26 -2.33 7.81 4.97
CA ASP A 26 -1.47 8.90 4.54
C ASP A 26 -2.21 10.24 4.46
N ALA A 27 -3.52 10.23 4.21
CA ALA A 27 -4.36 11.42 4.19
C ALA A 27 -4.33 12.16 5.51
N VAL A 28 -4.28 11.46 6.64
CA VAL A 28 -4.12 12.11 7.94
C VAL A 28 -2.79 12.88 8.00
N ASN A 29 -1.71 12.29 7.47
CA ASN A 29 -0.38 12.90 7.51
C ASN A 29 -0.30 14.23 6.74
N PHE A 30 -0.94 14.35 5.57
CA PHE A 30 -0.89 15.59 4.77
C PHE A 30 -2.06 16.56 5.01
N LEU A 31 -3.22 16.09 5.49
CA LEU A 31 -4.39 16.96 5.70
C LEU A 31 -4.41 17.64 7.06
N VAL A 32 -3.78 17.08 8.10
CA VAL A 32 -3.85 17.61 9.48
C VAL A 32 -3.48 19.09 9.55
N SER A 33 -2.40 19.51 8.88
CA SER A 33 -1.95 20.91 8.88
C SER A 33 -2.91 21.85 8.14
N ALA A 34 -3.41 21.44 6.97
CA ALA A 34 -4.30 22.27 6.15
C ALA A 34 -5.70 22.38 6.76
N VAL A 35 -6.24 21.29 7.31
CA VAL A 35 -7.55 21.25 7.96
C VAL A 35 -7.50 21.96 9.32
N GLY A 36 -6.44 21.74 10.10
CA GLY A 36 -6.26 22.36 11.41
C GLY A 36 -6.08 23.87 11.36
N SER A 37 -5.34 24.38 10.37
CA SER A 37 -5.13 25.83 10.16
C SER A 37 -6.34 26.56 9.57
N ARG A 38 -7.34 25.83 9.04
CA ARG A 38 -8.54 26.39 8.38
C ARG A 38 -8.20 27.33 7.21
N VAL A 39 -7.11 27.05 6.49
CA VAL A 39 -6.60 27.90 5.40
C VAL A 39 -7.58 28.01 4.21
N ALA A 40 -8.38 26.98 3.97
CA ALA A 40 -9.36 26.92 2.88
C ALA A 40 -10.56 26.03 3.24
N PRO A 41 -11.70 26.12 2.52
CA PRO A 41 -12.80 25.17 2.65
C PRO A 41 -12.33 23.73 2.44
N ARG A 42 -12.87 22.78 3.24
CA ARG A 42 -12.51 21.35 3.18
C ARG A 42 -12.54 20.77 1.77
N ARG A 43 -13.50 21.18 0.94
CA ARG A 43 -13.63 20.72 -0.46
C ARG A 43 -12.41 21.07 -1.31
N ILE A 44 -11.84 22.26 -1.10
CA ILE A 44 -10.64 22.71 -1.83
C ILE A 44 -9.42 21.94 -1.35
N ILE A 45 -9.25 21.79 -0.03
CA ILE A 45 -8.13 21.04 0.56
C ILE A 45 -8.12 19.60 0.03
N LEU A 46 -9.27 18.91 0.08
CA LEU A 46 -9.40 17.54 -0.43
C LEU A 46 -9.18 17.46 -1.93
N GLY A 47 -9.64 18.43 -2.72
CA GLY A 47 -9.41 18.47 -4.16
C GLY A 47 -7.94 18.62 -4.52
N ILE A 48 -7.21 19.51 -3.84
CA ILE A 48 -5.76 19.69 -4.04
C ILE A 48 -5.01 18.44 -3.61
N ALA A 49 -5.37 17.85 -2.47
CA ALA A 49 -4.74 16.64 -1.97
C ALA A 49 -4.93 15.45 -2.93
N ALA A 50 -6.15 15.23 -3.43
CA ALA A 50 -6.44 14.17 -4.39
C ALA A 50 -5.65 14.36 -5.69
N ALA A 51 -5.60 15.58 -6.23
CA ALA A 51 -4.81 15.88 -7.41
C ALA A 51 -3.30 15.66 -7.17
N GLY A 52 -2.79 16.08 -6.01
CA GLY A 52 -1.40 15.90 -5.62
C GLY A 52 -1.02 14.42 -5.49
N VAL A 53 -1.83 13.60 -4.83
CA VAL A 53 -1.63 12.15 -4.71
C VAL A 53 -1.69 11.48 -6.08
N PHE A 54 -2.66 11.83 -6.93
CA PHE A 54 -2.77 11.27 -8.28
C PHE A 54 -1.54 11.59 -9.14
N VAL A 55 -1.13 12.85 -9.18
CA VAL A 55 0.09 13.28 -9.89
C VAL A 55 1.31 12.54 -9.32
N GLY A 56 1.47 12.54 -8.00
CA GLY A 56 2.56 11.85 -7.31
C GLY A 56 2.65 10.37 -7.70
N ALA A 57 1.52 9.66 -7.70
CA ALA A 57 1.44 8.25 -8.06
C ALA A 57 1.77 7.98 -9.55
N VAL A 58 1.38 8.87 -10.46
CA VAL A 58 1.71 8.72 -11.89
C VAL A 58 3.22 8.92 -12.14
N PHE A 59 3.87 9.79 -11.37
CA PHE A 59 5.30 10.08 -11.51
C PHE A 59 6.21 9.26 -10.56
N SER A 60 5.68 8.35 -9.73
CA SER A 60 6.44 7.62 -8.70
C SER A 60 7.24 6.41 -9.21
N SER A 61 7.62 6.37 -10.50
CA SER A 61 8.32 5.23 -11.11
C SER A 61 9.62 4.85 -10.40
N GLY A 62 10.34 5.84 -9.85
CA GLY A 62 11.57 5.60 -9.09
C GLY A 62 11.38 4.79 -7.80
N MET A 63 10.28 5.00 -7.06
CA MET A 63 9.98 4.23 -5.84
C MET A 63 9.68 2.76 -6.15
N MET A 64 8.99 2.48 -7.27
CA MET A 64 8.70 1.11 -7.71
C MET A 64 9.96 0.32 -8.08
N GLU A 65 11.02 1.00 -8.50
CA GLU A 65 12.30 0.37 -8.82
C GLU A 65 13.13 0.07 -7.57
N VAL A 66 13.09 0.94 -6.56
CA VAL A 66 13.69 0.70 -5.24
C VAL A 66 13.03 -0.49 -4.54
N ALA A 67 11.69 -0.53 -4.56
CA ALA A 67 10.93 -1.65 -3.97
C ALA A 67 11.29 -3.00 -4.60
N ARG A 68 11.55 -3.03 -5.92
CA ARG A 68 11.90 -4.24 -6.68
C ARG A 68 13.34 -4.71 -6.53
N LYS A 69 14.29 -3.81 -6.29
CA LYS A 69 15.73 -4.16 -6.26
C LYS A 69 16.30 -4.31 -4.85
N GLY A 70 15.63 -3.79 -3.82
CA GLY A 70 16.18 -3.69 -2.48
C GLY A 70 15.70 -4.72 -1.45
N ILE A 71 14.48 -5.25 -1.57
CA ILE A 71 13.80 -5.96 -0.47
C ILE A 71 13.41 -7.40 -0.83
N PHE A 72 12.93 -7.62 -2.06
CA PHE A 72 12.45 -8.94 -2.51
C PHE A 72 12.96 -9.20 -3.93
N ASP A 73 13.81 -10.20 -4.09
CA ASP A 73 14.26 -10.65 -5.41
C ASP A 73 13.45 -11.90 -5.81
N PRO A 74 12.47 -11.76 -6.73
CA PRO A 74 11.59 -12.85 -7.13
C PRO A 74 12.33 -13.98 -7.85
N SER A 75 13.57 -13.78 -8.31
CA SER A 75 14.32 -14.82 -9.03
C SER A 75 14.74 -16.00 -8.13
N PHE A 76 14.73 -15.83 -6.81
CA PHE A 76 15.02 -16.89 -5.84
C PHE A 76 13.81 -17.79 -5.52
N PHE A 77 12.60 -17.43 -5.99
CA PHE A 77 11.36 -18.09 -5.63
C PHE A 77 10.69 -18.74 -6.85
N SER A 78 9.95 -19.84 -6.64
CA SER A 78 9.11 -20.38 -7.71
C SER A 78 7.91 -19.48 -7.95
N PHE A 79 7.26 -19.61 -9.11
CA PHE A 79 6.07 -18.82 -9.42
C PHE A 79 4.94 -19.07 -8.39
N ALA A 80 4.80 -20.30 -7.90
CA ALA A 80 3.83 -20.63 -6.86
C ALA A 80 4.14 -19.90 -5.55
N ASP A 81 5.41 -19.86 -5.15
CA ASP A 81 5.86 -19.18 -3.94
C ASP A 81 5.59 -17.68 -4.03
N ILE A 82 5.92 -17.04 -5.15
CA ILE A 82 5.66 -15.60 -5.37
C ILE A 82 4.17 -15.28 -5.22
N MET A 83 3.29 -16.12 -5.76
CA MET A 83 1.85 -15.91 -5.65
C MET A 83 1.36 -16.01 -4.21
N VAL A 84 1.89 -16.97 -3.43
CA VAL A 84 1.56 -17.10 -2.01
C VAL A 84 2.09 -15.91 -1.21
N ILE A 85 3.33 -15.49 -1.45
CA ILE A 85 3.96 -14.34 -0.79
C ILE A 85 3.12 -13.09 -1.02
N PHE A 86 2.81 -12.75 -2.28
CA PHE A 86 2.04 -11.54 -2.57
C PHE A 86 0.63 -11.60 -2.01
N LEU A 87 -0.04 -12.76 -2.03
CA LEU A 87 -1.36 -12.88 -1.40
C LEU A 87 -1.28 -12.67 0.12
N ALA A 88 -0.30 -13.29 0.79
CA ALA A 88 -0.11 -13.15 2.22
C ALA A 88 0.22 -11.71 2.62
N VAL A 89 1.13 -11.06 1.90
CA VAL A 89 1.54 -9.67 2.13
C VAL A 89 0.34 -8.74 1.95
N MET A 90 -0.36 -8.81 0.82
CA MET A 90 -1.51 -7.91 0.57
C MET A 90 -2.64 -8.07 1.59
N ILE A 91 -2.94 -9.30 2.03
CA ILE A 91 -3.95 -9.52 3.07
C ILE A 91 -3.48 -8.94 4.41
N THR A 92 -2.22 -9.17 4.76
CA THR A 92 -1.66 -8.71 6.03
C THR A 92 -1.59 -7.18 6.08
N ASP A 93 -1.17 -6.52 5.00
CA ASP A 93 -1.05 -5.06 4.95
C ASP A 93 -2.42 -4.40 5.12
N ILE A 94 -3.44 -4.88 4.40
CA ILE A 94 -4.81 -4.36 4.54
C ILE A 94 -5.30 -4.52 5.97
N LEU A 95 -5.13 -5.70 6.58
CA LEU A 95 -5.58 -5.96 7.95
C LEU A 95 -4.84 -5.10 8.97
N LEU A 96 -3.52 -4.96 8.80
CA LEU A 96 -2.68 -4.16 9.68
C LEU A 96 -3.05 -2.68 9.56
N LEU A 97 -3.07 -2.13 8.35
CA LEU A 97 -3.38 -0.73 8.14
C LEU A 97 -4.82 -0.40 8.55
N ASP A 98 -5.80 -1.27 8.29
CA ASP A 98 -7.20 -1.05 8.70
C ASP A 98 -7.35 -1.05 10.23
N LEU A 99 -6.65 -1.95 10.92
CA LEU A 99 -6.61 -1.99 12.38
C LEU A 99 -6.04 -0.70 12.96
N TYR A 100 -4.88 -0.25 12.46
CA TYR A 100 -4.25 0.97 12.96
C TYR A 100 -5.06 2.22 12.63
N ASN A 101 -5.61 2.31 11.42
CA ASN A 101 -6.54 3.38 11.03
C ASN A 101 -7.77 3.42 11.95
N SER A 102 -8.35 2.26 12.25
CA SER A 102 -9.50 2.13 13.15
C SER A 102 -9.18 2.55 14.59
N LEU A 103 -7.94 2.34 15.04
CA LEU A 103 -7.44 2.81 16.33
C LEU A 103 -6.98 4.27 16.32
N GLY A 104 -6.96 4.93 15.16
CA GLY A 104 -6.47 6.31 15.00
C GLY A 104 -4.96 6.45 15.22
N LEU A 105 -4.21 5.37 15.05
CA LEU A 105 -2.76 5.34 15.22
C LEU A 105 -2.07 5.55 13.87
N PRO A 106 -1.10 6.48 13.76
CA PRO A 106 -0.35 6.67 12.52
C PRO A 106 0.61 5.50 12.30
N THR A 107 0.54 4.90 11.12
CA THR A 107 1.40 3.78 10.72
C THR A 107 2.18 4.11 9.46
N SER A 108 3.37 3.52 9.29
CA SER A 108 4.15 3.65 8.07
C SER A 108 3.88 2.47 7.13
N THR A 109 3.17 2.73 6.05
CA THR A 109 2.87 1.77 4.96
C THR A 109 4.14 1.16 4.36
N THR A 110 5.18 1.97 4.15
CA THR A 110 6.48 1.49 3.65
C THR A 110 7.13 0.48 4.60
N VAL A 111 7.07 0.73 5.91
CA VAL A 111 7.66 -0.18 6.90
C VAL A 111 6.86 -1.48 6.96
N SER A 112 5.52 -1.42 6.92
CA SER A 112 4.65 -2.60 6.86
C SER A 112 5.04 -3.53 5.72
N ILE A 113 5.02 -3.03 4.49
CA ILE A 113 5.33 -3.82 3.28
C ILE A 113 6.74 -4.42 3.33
N ILE A 114 7.74 -3.68 3.84
CA ILE A 114 9.12 -4.19 3.98
C ILE A 114 9.17 -5.41 4.90
N PHE A 115 8.54 -5.31 6.08
CA PHE A 115 8.59 -6.38 7.07
C PHE A 115 7.70 -7.57 6.70
N GLU A 116 6.60 -7.32 6.01
CA GLU A 116 5.73 -8.37 5.49
C GLU A 116 6.43 -9.17 4.39
N LEU A 117 7.07 -8.49 3.43
CA LEU A 117 7.86 -9.15 2.38
C LEU A 117 9.03 -9.94 2.98
N LEU A 118 9.75 -9.35 3.93
CA LEU A 118 10.85 -10.03 4.64
C LEU A 118 10.33 -11.28 5.38
N GLY A 119 9.23 -11.15 6.13
CA GLY A 119 8.64 -12.25 6.89
C GLY A 119 8.17 -13.38 5.99
N ALA A 120 7.46 -13.04 4.91
CA ALA A 120 6.98 -14.03 3.94
C ALA A 120 8.14 -14.73 3.21
N ALA A 121 9.19 -14.00 2.84
CA ALA A 121 10.36 -14.53 2.15
C ALA A 121 11.27 -15.40 3.04
N VAL A 122 11.26 -15.20 4.37
CA VAL A 122 12.06 -16.02 5.31
C VAL A 122 11.36 -17.35 5.64
N VAL A 123 10.03 -17.38 5.60
CA VAL A 123 9.23 -18.58 5.95
C VAL A 123 9.15 -19.58 4.79
N ILE A 124 9.25 -19.12 3.55
CA ILE A 124 9.20 -19.92 2.32
C ILE A 124 10.61 -20.21 1.82
#